data_AF-A0A2G8JGS5-F1
#
_entry.id   AF-A0A2G8JGS5-F1
#
_cell.length_a   1.000
_cell.length_b   1.000
_cell.length_c   1.000
_cell.angle_alpha   90.00
_cell.angle_beta   90.00
_cell.angle_gamma   90.00
#
_symmetry.space_group_name_H-M   'P 1'
#
loop_
_entity.id
_entity.type
_entity.pdbx_description
1 polymer ?
#
loop_
_entity_poly.entity_id
_entity_poly.type
_entity_poly.pdbx_seq_one_letter_code
_entity_poly.pdbx_strand_id
1 'polypeptide(L)'
;MLQTAGCKVYMYELTHDPQSQSVLKFPWSSAGHMEDLKYVFGLPFQTDLPFQIPEEERLISAHFMRLWTNFARTGDPNISGDPKQPLSKLPVWQEYSNINEDYKKMESTLPNGHHLQTKECYTWQNVLPKLRAEM
;
A
#
# COMPACT_ATOMS: atom_id res chain seq x y z
N MET A 1 -13.98 14.23 -4.09
CA MET A 1 -13.02 13.18 -3.66
C MET A 1 -13.41 12.71 -2.26
N LEU A 2 -13.11 11.48 -1.82
CA LEU A 2 -13.58 10.98 -0.51
C LEU A 2 -13.16 11.88 0.68
N GLN A 3 -11.94 12.41 0.63
CA GLN A 3 -11.43 13.34 1.63
C GLN A 3 -12.24 14.65 1.68
N THR A 4 -12.64 15.20 0.52
CA THR A 4 -13.48 16.42 0.47
C THR A 4 -14.92 16.17 0.93
N ALA A 5 -15.33 14.90 1.06
CA ALA A 5 -16.60 14.50 1.64
C ALA A 5 -16.52 14.26 3.16
N GLY A 6 -15.37 14.55 3.79
CA GLY A 6 -15.16 14.37 5.24
C GLY A 6 -14.85 12.93 5.65
N CYS A 7 -14.58 12.03 4.71
CA CYS A 7 -14.13 10.68 5.03
C CYS A 7 -12.63 10.66 5.32
N LYS A 8 -12.22 9.85 6.31
CA LYS A 8 -10.81 9.51 6.50
C LYS A 8 -10.33 8.65 5.33
N VAL A 9 -9.20 9.03 4.74
CA VAL A 9 -8.61 8.33 3.60
C VAL A 9 -7.20 7.89 3.96
N TYR A 10 -6.83 6.68 3.59
CA TYR A 10 -5.47 6.14 3.77
C TYR A 10 -4.99 5.58 2.44
N MET A 11 -3.88 6.13 1.93
CA MET A 11 -3.31 5.76 0.63
C MET A 11 -2.02 4.99 0.83
N TYR A 12 -1.71 4.04 -0.06
CA TYR A 12 -0.44 3.32 -0.06
C TYR A 12 0.14 3.12 -1.47
N GLU A 13 1.45 2.87 -1.50
CA GLU A 13 2.20 2.40 -2.66
C GLU A 13 2.93 1.11 -2.26
N LEU A 14 2.78 0.03 -3.02
CA LEU A 14 3.61 -1.16 -2.86
C LEU A 14 4.98 -0.91 -3.49
N THR A 15 6.00 -0.65 -2.65
CA THR A 15 7.37 -0.34 -3.10
C THR A 15 8.31 -1.55 -3.02
N HIS A 16 7.93 -2.60 -2.30
CA HIS A 16 8.73 -3.82 -2.22
C HIS A 16 8.78 -4.55 -3.57
N ASP A 17 9.99 -4.86 -4.06
CA ASP A 17 10.18 -5.72 -5.21
C ASP A 17 10.08 -7.20 -4.78
N PRO A 18 9.07 -7.96 -5.24
CA PRO A 18 8.80 -9.30 -4.72
C PRO A 18 9.91 -10.28 -5.06
N GLN A 19 10.54 -10.88 -4.07
CA GLN A 19 11.64 -11.83 -4.29
C GLN A 19 11.15 -13.26 -4.54
N SER A 20 9.96 -13.61 -4.06
CA SER A 20 9.33 -14.91 -4.37
C SER A 20 8.82 -14.99 -5.80
N GLN A 21 8.45 -16.20 -6.25
CA GLN A 21 7.84 -16.41 -7.55
C GLN A 21 6.56 -15.58 -7.69
N SER A 22 6.62 -14.56 -8.54
CA SER A 22 5.45 -13.88 -9.09
C SER A 22 5.28 -14.29 -10.54
N VAL A 23 4.04 -14.60 -10.92
CA VAL A 23 3.66 -15.04 -12.28
C VAL A 23 4.03 -13.99 -13.33
N LEU A 24 4.13 -12.72 -12.93
CA LEU A 24 4.41 -11.58 -13.81
C LEU A 24 5.80 -10.98 -13.58
N LYS A 25 6.68 -11.62 -12.81
CA LYS A 25 8.01 -11.06 -12.50
C LYS A 25 9.00 -11.28 -13.65
N PHE A 26 9.46 -10.17 -14.21
CA PHE A 26 10.61 -10.08 -15.11
C PHE A 26 11.81 -9.44 -14.39
N PRO A 27 13.05 -9.66 -14.86
CA PRO A 27 14.25 -9.11 -14.20
C PRO A 27 14.29 -7.57 -14.11
N TRP A 28 13.55 -6.88 -14.98
CA TRP A 28 13.46 -5.42 -15.03
C TRP A 28 12.18 -4.85 -14.42
N SER A 29 11.25 -5.71 -14.00
CA SER A 29 9.97 -5.26 -13.43
C SER A 29 10.06 -5.18 -11.92
N SER A 30 9.46 -4.13 -11.35
CA SER A 30 9.13 -4.08 -9.92
C SER A 30 7.81 -4.83 -9.65
N ALA A 31 7.13 -4.50 -8.55
CA ALA A 31 5.82 -5.06 -8.21
C ALA A 31 4.82 -4.88 -9.38
N GLY A 32 4.27 -6.01 -9.82
CA GLY A 32 3.24 -6.05 -10.86
C GLY A 32 1.86 -5.64 -10.35
N HIS A 33 0.90 -5.61 -11.25
CA HIS A 33 -0.51 -5.43 -10.87
C HIS A 33 -0.99 -6.62 -10.02
N MET A 34 -1.75 -6.34 -8.96
CA MET A 34 -2.29 -7.33 -7.99
C MET A 34 -1.24 -8.05 -7.13
N GLU A 35 0.01 -7.62 -7.18
CA GLU A 35 1.10 -8.25 -6.44
C GLU A 35 0.94 -8.13 -4.92
N ASP A 36 0.19 -7.12 -4.45
CA ASP A 36 -0.13 -6.90 -3.04
C ASP A 36 -1.06 -7.97 -2.44
N LEU A 37 -1.91 -8.60 -3.25
CA LEU A 37 -2.93 -9.56 -2.77
C LEU A 37 -2.31 -10.73 -2.01
N LYS A 38 -1.15 -11.24 -2.45
CA LYS A 38 -0.48 -12.35 -1.77
C LYS A 38 -0.08 -11.99 -0.34
N TYR A 39 0.30 -10.73 -0.09
CA TYR A 39 0.64 -10.23 1.23
C TYR A 39 -0.61 -9.96 2.07
N VAL A 40 -1.68 -9.42 1.47
CA VAL A 40 -2.97 -9.16 2.13
C VAL A 40 -3.62 -10.46 2.62
N PHE A 41 -3.54 -11.54 1.84
CA PHE A 41 -4.17 -12.83 2.16
C PHE A 41 -3.25 -13.83 2.87
N GLY A 42 -2.01 -13.47 3.18
CA GLY A 42 -1.14 -14.30 3.99
C GLY A 42 -0.49 -15.48 3.28
N LEU A 43 -0.34 -15.42 1.94
CA LEU A 43 0.35 -16.48 1.17
C LEU A 43 1.77 -16.77 1.70
N PRO A 44 2.57 -15.78 2.14
CA PRO A 44 3.87 -16.01 2.77
C PRO A 44 3.90 -16.95 4.01
N PHE A 45 2.75 -17.21 4.63
CA PHE A 45 2.62 -18.10 5.79
C PHE A 45 2.16 -19.51 5.43
N GLN A 46 1.90 -19.80 4.15
CA GLN A 46 1.56 -21.15 3.70
C GLN A 46 2.80 -22.07 3.76
N THR A 47 2.61 -23.28 4.29
CA THR A 47 3.69 -24.28 4.46
C THR A 47 3.93 -25.13 3.22
N ASP A 48 2.93 -25.24 2.34
CA ASP A 48 2.89 -26.25 1.27
C ASP A 48 3.23 -25.65 -0.10
N LEU A 49 3.96 -24.54 -0.13
CA LEU A 49 4.36 -23.87 -1.36
C LEU A 49 5.55 -24.60 -2.02
N PRO A 50 5.58 -24.69 -3.36
CA PRO A 50 6.67 -25.34 -4.08
C PRO A 50 7.98 -24.53 -4.10
N PHE A 51 8.02 -23.39 -3.41
CA PHE A 51 9.16 -22.48 -3.34
C PHE A 51 9.32 -21.88 -1.94
N GLN A 52 10.53 -21.40 -1.64
CA GLN A 52 10.83 -20.73 -0.38
C GLN A 52 10.32 -19.29 -0.39
N ILE A 53 9.70 -18.90 0.71
CA ILE A 53 9.29 -17.52 0.97
C ILE A 53 10.39 -16.82 1.79
N PRO A 54 10.93 -15.69 1.32
CA PRO A 54 11.85 -14.86 2.11
C PRO A 54 11.21 -14.34 3.39
N GLU A 55 11.99 -14.24 4.47
CA GLU A 55 11.49 -13.76 5.77
C GLU A 55 10.97 -12.31 5.69
N GLU A 56 11.59 -11.48 4.85
CA GLU A 56 11.12 -10.12 4.58
C GLU A 56 9.67 -10.11 4.04
N GLU A 57 9.31 -11.04 3.16
CA GLU A 57 7.97 -11.14 2.60
C GLU A 57 6.93 -11.59 3.63
N ARG A 58 7.34 -12.42 4.60
CA ARG A 58 6.49 -12.76 5.76
C ARG A 58 6.25 -11.53 6.64
N LEU A 59 7.30 -10.74 6.90
CA LEU A 59 7.18 -9.51 7.65
C LEU A 59 6.24 -8.51 6.95
N ILE A 60 6.40 -8.31 5.65
CA ILE A 60 5.53 -7.43 4.85
C ILE A 60 4.09 -7.94 4.86
N SER A 61 3.87 -9.25 4.74
CA SER A 61 2.51 -9.83 4.84
C SER A 61 1.89 -9.63 6.22
N ALA A 62 2.67 -9.79 7.30
CA ALA A 62 2.20 -9.48 8.65
C ALA A 62 1.77 -8.01 8.78
N HIS A 63 2.54 -7.08 8.19
CA HIS A 63 2.20 -5.66 8.16
C HIS A 63 0.89 -5.40 7.42
N PHE A 64 0.75 -5.94 6.20
CA PHE A 64 -0.48 -5.82 5.41
C PHE A 64 -1.68 -6.32 6.18
N MET A 65 -1.65 -7.57 6.64
CA MET A 65 -2.76 -8.17 7.39
C MET A 65 -3.12 -7.36 8.63
N ARG A 66 -2.12 -6.89 9.39
CA ARG A 66 -2.36 -6.07 10.59
C ARG A 66 -3.04 -4.75 10.24
N LEU A 67 -2.51 -3.98 9.30
CA LEU A 67 -3.05 -2.67 8.94
C LEU A 67 -4.44 -2.79 8.29
N TRP A 68 -4.64 -3.77 7.40
CA TRP A 68 -5.93 -4.04 6.77
C TRP A 68 -7.01 -4.48 7.77
N THR A 69 -6.68 -5.39 8.68
CA THR A 69 -7.65 -5.85 9.69
C THR A 69 -7.97 -4.79 10.74
N ASN A 70 -6.99 -3.94 11.08
CA ASN A 70 -7.23 -2.76 11.93
C ASN A 70 -8.21 -1.79 11.27
N PHE A 71 -7.99 -1.46 10.00
CA PHE A 71 -8.87 -0.59 9.22
C PHE A 71 -10.28 -1.18 9.09
N ALA A 72 -10.40 -2.47 8.76
CA ALA A 72 -11.69 -3.14 8.66
C ALA A 72 -12.49 -3.12 9.98
N ARG A 73 -11.79 -3.16 11.13
CA ARG A 73 -12.41 -3.17 12.46
C ARG A 73 -12.81 -1.77 12.95
N THR A 74 -12.04 -0.74 12.61
CA THR A 74 -12.12 0.56 13.29
C THR A 74 -12.25 1.76 12.36
N GLY A 75 -12.01 1.59 11.06
CA GLY A 75 -11.85 2.68 10.10
C GLY A 75 -10.50 3.42 10.18
N ASP A 76 -9.57 2.97 11.03
CA ASP A 76 -8.23 3.53 11.19
C ASP A 76 -7.18 2.40 11.23
N PRO A 77 -6.21 2.34 10.29
CA PRO A 77 -5.21 1.27 10.26
C PRO A 77 -4.28 1.29 11.50
N ASN A 78 -4.22 2.40 12.23
CA ASN A 78 -3.40 2.56 13.42
C ASN A 78 -4.09 2.10 14.70
N ILE A 79 -5.39 1.80 14.66
CA ILE A 79 -6.16 1.36 15.83
C ILE A 79 -6.43 -0.13 15.72
N SER A 80 -5.91 -0.90 16.68
CA SER A 80 -6.01 -2.36 16.63
C SER A 80 -7.42 -2.88 16.93
N GLY A 81 -8.22 -2.09 17.65
CA GLY A 81 -9.52 -2.49 18.20
C GLY A 81 -9.45 -3.57 19.29
N ASP A 82 -8.26 -3.94 19.77
CA ASP A 82 -8.07 -4.67 21.02
C ASP A 82 -8.02 -3.67 22.18
N PRO A 83 -8.95 -3.72 23.16
CA PRO A 83 -8.93 -2.85 24.33
C PRO A 83 -7.63 -2.92 25.14
N LYS A 84 -6.92 -4.06 25.09
CA LYS A 84 -5.65 -4.26 25.81
C LYS A 84 -4.45 -3.65 25.07
N GLN A 85 -4.55 -3.46 23.75
CA GLN A 85 -3.49 -2.91 22.90
C GLN A 85 -4.09 -1.98 21.84
N PRO A 86 -4.70 -0.84 22.24
CA PRO A 86 -5.55 -0.05 21.35
C PRO A 86 -4.81 0.50 20.11
N LEU A 87 -3.51 0.76 20.23
CA LEU A 87 -2.68 1.24 19.13
C LEU A 87 -1.91 0.10 18.44
N SER A 88 -1.77 0.22 17.13
CA SER A 88 -0.83 -0.59 16.36
C SER A 88 0.60 -0.32 16.83
N LYS A 89 1.42 -1.36 16.86
CA LYS A 89 2.88 -1.25 17.11
C LYS A 89 3.66 -0.89 15.84
N LEU A 90 2.98 -0.82 14.70
CA LEU A 90 3.58 -0.48 13.42
C LEU A 90 3.77 1.03 13.27
N PRO A 91 4.72 1.49 12.44
CA PRO A 91 4.85 2.90 12.08
C PRO A 91 3.52 3.50 11.62
N VAL A 92 3.24 4.72 12.09
CA VAL A 92 1.98 5.40 11.83
C VAL A 92 1.74 5.54 10.32
N TRP A 93 0.57 5.09 9.89
CA TRP A 93 0.02 5.36 8.56
C TRP A 93 -0.76 6.67 8.63
N GLN A 94 -0.14 7.73 8.10
CA GLN A 94 -0.73 9.07 8.08
C GLN A 94 -2.00 9.09 7.23
N GLU A 95 -2.99 9.85 7.69
CA GLU A 95 -4.21 10.10 6.92
C GLU A 95 -3.87 10.93 5.68
N TYR A 96 -4.39 10.52 4.53
CA TYR A 96 -4.23 11.25 3.29
C TYR A 96 -4.94 12.61 3.37
N SER A 97 -4.23 13.66 2.96
CA SER A 97 -4.79 15.00 2.79
C SER A 97 -4.46 15.54 1.40
N ASN A 98 -5.31 16.42 0.85
CA ASN A 98 -5.01 17.07 -0.43
C ASN A 98 -3.83 18.08 -0.35
N ILE A 99 -3.29 18.31 0.85
CA ILE A 99 -2.18 19.26 1.06
C ILE A 99 -0.85 18.51 0.98
N ASN A 100 -0.69 17.46 1.79
CA ASN A 100 0.56 16.71 1.89
C ASN A 100 0.55 15.44 1.01
N GLU A 101 -0.62 15.01 0.56
CA GLU A 101 -0.82 13.80 -0.26
C GLU A 101 -0.10 12.58 0.34
N ASP A 102 -0.25 12.42 1.65
CA ASP A 102 0.42 11.39 2.44
C ASP A 102 0.03 9.99 1.98
N TYR A 103 1.03 9.12 1.85
CA TYR A 103 0.81 7.70 1.59
C TYR A 103 1.81 6.83 2.37
N LYS A 104 1.42 5.58 2.60
CA LYS A 104 2.28 4.56 3.19
C LYS A 104 3.03 3.81 2.10
N LYS A 105 4.35 3.72 2.21
CA LYS A 105 5.13 2.77 1.42
C LYS A 105 5.05 1.40 2.09
N MET A 106 4.46 0.44 1.38
CA MET A 106 4.31 -0.93 1.84
C MET A 106 5.58 -1.71 1.55
N GLU A 107 6.52 -1.59 2.48
CA GLU A 107 7.79 -2.29 2.52
C GLU A 107 8.12 -2.65 3.99
N SER A 108 9.25 -3.31 4.22
CA SER A 108 9.62 -3.85 5.54
C SER A 108 9.68 -2.80 6.65
N THR A 109 10.10 -1.58 6.34
CA THR A 109 10.24 -0.46 7.30
C THR A 109 9.02 0.46 7.41
N LEU A 110 8.03 0.30 6.52
CA LEU A 110 6.78 1.08 6.49
C LEU A 110 6.95 2.62 6.52
N PRO A 111 7.82 3.23 5.70
CA PRO A 111 8.00 4.68 5.71
C PRO A 111 6.78 5.40 5.12
N ASN A 112 6.63 6.69 5.47
CA ASN A 112 5.66 7.56 4.81
C ASN A 112 6.30 8.22 3.59
N GLY A 113 5.49 8.45 2.57
CA GLY A 113 5.80 9.31 1.44
C GLY A 113 4.77 10.42 1.29
N HIS A 114 5.10 11.39 0.43
CA HIS A 114 4.26 12.53 0.10
C HIS A 114 4.26 12.69 -1.43
N HIS A 115 3.19 13.28 -1.98
CA HIS A 115 3.14 13.72 -3.37
C HIS A 115 3.43 12.62 -4.41
N LEU A 116 2.75 11.47 -4.30
CA LEU A 116 2.97 10.33 -5.20
C LEU A 116 2.70 10.71 -6.67
N GLN A 117 3.73 10.61 -7.52
CA GLN A 117 3.65 10.78 -8.98
C GLN A 117 2.91 12.06 -9.43
N THR A 118 3.06 13.15 -8.68
CA THR A 118 2.31 14.40 -8.89
C THR A 118 2.49 14.98 -10.30
N LYS A 119 3.69 14.88 -10.88
CA LYS A 119 3.98 15.38 -12.23
C LYS A 119 3.24 14.60 -13.30
N GLU A 120 3.27 13.27 -13.19
CA GLU A 120 2.61 12.35 -14.09
C GLU A 120 1.10 12.51 -13.97
N CYS A 121 0.55 12.48 -12.76
CA CYS A 121 -0.87 12.72 -12.51
C CYS A 121 -1.34 14.06 -13.06
N TYR A 122 -0.58 15.14 -12.84
CA TYR A 122 -0.91 16.46 -13.39
C TYR A 122 -0.92 16.45 -14.92
N THR A 123 0.06 15.80 -15.54
CA THR A 123 0.15 15.68 -17.00
C THR A 123 -1.07 14.95 -17.57
N TRP A 124 -1.42 13.80 -16.99
CA TRP A 124 -2.58 13.01 -17.42
C TRP A 124 -3.91 13.75 -17.24
N GLN A 125 -4.07 14.49 -16.14
CA GLN A 125 -5.34 15.14 -15.81
C GLN A 125 -5.52 16.51 -16.45
N ASN A 126 -4.44 17.27 -16.65
CA ASN A 126 -4.53 18.69 -17.01
C ASN A 126 -3.88 19.04 -18.36
N VAL A 127 -2.82 18.33 -18.75
CA VAL A 127 -2.06 18.65 -19.97
C VAL A 127 -2.65 17.90 -21.16
N LEU A 128 -2.73 16.57 -21.08
CA LEU A 128 -3.18 15.74 -22.21
C LEU A 128 -4.61 16.03 -22.67
N PRO A 129 -5.60 16.29 -21.79
CA PRO A 129 -6.95 16.62 -22.25
C PRO A 129 -7.01 17.94 -23.03
N LYS A 130 -6.22 18.95 -22.65
CA LYS A 130 -6.16 20.23 -23.35
C LYS A 130 -5.51 20.08 -24.72
N LEU A 131 -4.37 19.37 -24.79
CA LEU A 131 -3.70 19.08 -26.05
C LEU A 131 -4.61 18.33 -27.03
N ARG A 132 -5.42 17.38 -26.54
CA ARG A 132 -6.38 16.65 -27.38
C ARG A 132 -7.48 17.55 -27.94
N ALA A 133 -7.92 18.56 -27.19
CA ALA A 133 -8.99 19.47 -27.63
C ALA A 133 -8.51 20.48 -28.69
N GLU A 134 -7.19 20.66 -28.83
CA GLU A 134 -6.55 21.55 -29.81
C GLU A 134 -6.16 20.82 -31.12
N MET A 135 -6.36 19.51 -31.21
CA MET A 135 -6.17 18.67 -32.41
C MET A 135 -7.49 18.42 -33.14
#